data_AF-A0A022FTF8-F1
#
_entry.id   AF-A0A022FTF8-F1
#
_cell.length_a   1.000
_cell.length_b   1.000
_cell.length_c   1.000
_cell.angle_alpha   90.00
_cell.angle_beta   90.00
_cell.angle_gamma   90.00
#
_symmetry.space_group_name_H-M   'P 1'
#
loop_
_entity.id
_entity.type
_entity.pdbx_description
1 polymer ?
#
loop_
_entity_poly.entity_id
_entity_poly.type
_entity_poly.pdbx_seq_one_letter_code
_entity_poly.pdbx_strand_id
1 'polypeptide(L)'
;MTPSTVNWIAAYNYLFASLNSDNKVLYVGGSAFCRMVQQVDPGSPSYQQLLPLRERQGKSNSRKEFYWDLIQGLPEAQRFQLYRVFVNHIEPHDKDAADNIRNIVFGGGYAVPTTVVPVDLWNSQKLNNSLNDIDHAIDAHHYNRATTLSYTCLEGLYKAYVRTHVPSQAALSDLMPLCKVVKDDISRKLQLQGPFPVEIVNAMPTLTNAIANSRNGFSESHFGDDSQRWLALFARDLTNSIGRLLLNFM
;
A
#
# COMPACT_ATOMS: atom_id res chain seq x y z
N MET A 1 24.67 -6.50 -6.41
CA MET A 1 24.13 -5.32 -7.11
C MET A 1 24.25 -4.15 -6.16
N THR A 2 24.98 -3.11 -6.54
CA THR A 2 25.11 -1.86 -5.78
C THR A 2 23.74 -1.19 -5.65
N PRO A 3 23.38 -0.63 -4.49
CA PRO A 3 22.15 0.15 -4.37
C PRO A 3 22.28 1.36 -5.29
N SER A 4 21.37 1.52 -6.24
CA SER A 4 21.27 2.72 -7.05
C SER A 4 20.90 3.89 -6.13
N THR A 5 21.91 4.66 -5.70
CA THR A 5 21.71 5.88 -4.92
C THR A 5 20.99 6.91 -5.79
N VAL A 6 19.77 7.29 -5.42
CA VAL A 6 18.96 8.27 -6.16
C VAL A 6 19.68 9.60 -6.27
N ASN A 7 19.72 10.18 -7.48
CA ASN A 7 20.25 11.52 -7.68
C ASN A 7 19.19 12.58 -7.29
N TRP A 8 19.13 12.89 -6.00
CA TRP A 8 18.16 13.84 -5.44
C TRP A 8 18.28 15.25 -6.01
N ILE A 9 19.48 15.68 -6.38
CA ILE A 9 19.71 17.00 -6.98
C ILE A 9 19.06 17.07 -8.36
N ALA A 10 19.28 16.04 -9.19
CA ALA A 10 18.65 15.95 -10.50
C ALA A 10 17.13 15.88 -10.35
N ALA A 11 16.62 14.99 -9.49
CA ALA A 11 15.19 14.85 -9.23
C ALA A 11 14.54 16.18 -8.85
N TYR A 12 15.22 16.96 -8.00
CA TYR A 12 14.73 18.26 -7.55
C TYR A 12 14.74 19.32 -8.65
N ASN A 13 15.78 19.39 -9.49
CA ASN A 13 15.81 20.36 -10.57
C ASN A 13 14.70 20.12 -11.60
N TYR A 14 14.44 18.85 -11.95
CA TYR A 14 13.32 18.50 -12.83
C TYR A 14 11.97 18.80 -12.18
N LEU A 15 11.79 18.44 -10.91
CA LEU A 15 10.59 18.77 -10.15
C LEU A 15 10.34 20.28 -10.10
N PHE A 16 11.36 21.07 -9.75
CA PHE A 16 11.21 22.52 -9.61
C PHE A 16 10.84 23.16 -10.94
N ALA A 17 11.36 22.67 -12.07
CA ALA A 17 10.96 23.14 -13.39
C ALA A 17 9.47 22.91 -13.65
N SER A 18 8.95 21.73 -13.30
CA SER A 18 7.51 21.42 -13.41
C SER A 18 6.65 22.29 -12.50
N LEU A 19 7.06 22.48 -11.24
CA LEU A 19 6.33 23.28 -10.25
C LEU A 19 6.46 24.80 -10.47
N ASN A 20 7.45 25.23 -11.25
CA ASN A 20 7.67 26.62 -11.67
C ASN A 20 7.22 26.86 -13.12
N SER A 21 6.18 26.15 -13.55
CA SER A 21 5.60 26.29 -14.88
C SER A 21 4.75 27.55 -15.02
N ASP A 22 4.68 28.10 -16.22
CA ASP A 22 3.73 29.15 -16.60
C ASP A 22 2.28 28.63 -16.67
N ASN A 23 2.12 27.30 -16.73
CA ASN A 23 0.83 26.65 -16.55
C ASN A 23 0.38 26.79 -15.08
N LYS A 24 -0.61 27.64 -14.83
CA LYS A 24 -1.16 27.92 -13.49
C LYS A 24 -1.65 26.67 -12.75
N VAL A 25 -2.00 25.59 -13.46
CA VAL A 25 -2.45 24.33 -12.87
C VAL A 25 -1.28 23.54 -12.27
N LEU A 26 -0.09 23.65 -12.88
CA LEU A 26 1.15 23.02 -12.42
C LEU A 26 1.98 23.94 -11.49
N TYR A 27 1.71 25.24 -11.52
CA TYR A 27 2.40 26.20 -10.67
C TYR A 27 2.10 25.95 -9.18
N VAL A 28 3.16 25.68 -8.40
CA VAL A 28 3.05 25.47 -6.95
C VAL A 28 3.80 26.59 -6.22
N GLY A 29 3.04 27.43 -5.52
CA GLY A 29 3.55 28.44 -4.60
C GLY A 29 3.88 27.86 -3.21
N GLY A 30 4.58 28.64 -2.37
CA GLY A 30 5.14 28.12 -1.10
C GLY A 30 4.11 27.57 -0.12
N SER A 31 2.93 28.18 -0.03
CA SER A 31 1.83 27.68 0.81
C SER A 31 1.22 26.37 0.29
N ALA A 32 1.16 26.19 -1.03
CA ALA A 32 0.71 24.94 -1.64
C ALA A 32 1.77 23.84 -1.47
N PHE A 33 3.05 24.20 -1.64
CA PHE A 33 4.17 23.29 -1.42
C PHE A 33 4.19 22.77 0.02
N CYS A 34 4.10 23.64 1.03
CA CYS A 34 4.04 23.21 2.44
C CYS A 34 2.85 22.28 2.71
N ARG A 35 1.69 22.51 2.08
CA ARG A 35 0.54 21.60 2.21
C ARG A 35 0.81 20.22 1.61
N MET A 36 1.58 20.13 0.52
CA MET A 36 2.01 18.85 -0.04
C MET A 36 2.99 18.13 0.90
N VAL A 37 3.94 18.86 1.51
CA VAL A 37 4.85 18.31 2.53
C VAL A 37 4.06 17.75 3.72
N GLN A 38 3.03 18.47 4.17
CA GLN A 38 2.18 18.07 5.29
C GLN A 38 1.37 16.78 5.03
N GLN A 39 1.20 16.36 3.79
CA GLN A 39 0.58 15.05 3.49
C GLN A 39 1.47 13.87 3.90
N VAL A 40 2.78 14.10 3.95
CA VAL A 40 3.79 13.09 4.29
C VAL A 40 4.28 13.25 5.73
N ASP A 41 4.40 14.49 6.19
CA ASP A 41 4.75 14.83 7.56
C ASP A 41 3.72 15.82 8.13
N PRO A 42 2.63 15.34 8.76
CA PRO A 42 1.59 16.21 9.31
C PRO A 42 2.09 17.21 10.37
N GLY A 43 3.26 16.96 10.98
CA GLY A 43 3.88 17.86 11.94
C GLY A 43 4.66 19.02 11.31
N SER A 44 4.85 19.03 9.98
CA SER A 44 5.61 20.05 9.28
C SER A 44 4.95 21.45 9.41
N PRO A 45 5.73 22.50 9.72
CA PRO A 45 5.17 23.85 9.89
C PRO A 45 4.62 24.44 8.58
N SER A 46 3.67 25.35 8.70
CA SER A 46 3.08 26.05 7.56
C SER A 46 4.06 27.08 6.96
N TYR A 47 3.77 27.52 5.74
CA TYR A 47 4.58 28.54 5.05
C TYR A 47 4.76 29.83 5.87
N GLN A 48 3.69 30.28 6.55
CA GLN A 48 3.70 31.46 7.41
C GLN A 48 4.56 31.26 8.67
N GLN A 49 4.63 30.04 9.19
CA GLN A 49 5.47 29.71 10.34
C GLN A 49 6.96 29.60 9.95
N LEU A 50 7.25 29.14 8.73
CA LEU A 50 8.62 28.90 8.28
C LEU A 50 9.37 30.16 7.88
N LEU A 51 8.72 31.14 7.24
CA LEU A 51 9.41 32.34 6.74
C LEU A 51 10.17 33.10 7.85
N PRO A 52 9.56 33.44 9.00
CA PRO A 52 10.28 34.14 10.07
C PRO A 52 11.42 33.31 10.68
N LEU A 53 11.25 31.97 10.74
CA LEU A 53 12.28 31.07 11.25
C LEU A 53 13.49 31.03 10.31
N ARG A 54 13.27 31.02 9.00
CA ARG A 54 14.34 30.99 7.99
C ARG A 54 15.11 32.30 7.93
N GLU A 55 14.42 33.44 8.04
CA GLU A 55 15.05 34.76 8.12
C GLU A 55 15.98 34.85 9.33
N ARG A 56 15.53 34.39 10.50
CA ARG A 56 16.36 34.32 11.71
C ARG A 56 17.59 33.41 11.55
N GLN A 57 17.48 32.38 10.71
CA GLN A 57 18.58 31.45 10.40
C GLN A 57 19.49 31.94 9.26
N GLY A 58 19.24 33.13 8.68
CA GLY A 58 20.00 33.65 7.54
C GLY A 58 19.85 32.82 6.26
N LYS A 59 18.80 32.00 6.16
CA LYS A 59 18.54 31.16 4.99
C LYS A 59 17.77 31.92 3.92
N SER A 60 18.07 31.62 2.66
CA SER A 60 17.34 32.23 1.55
C SER A 60 15.87 31.82 1.52
N ASN A 61 15.02 32.75 1.14
CA ASN A 61 13.58 32.55 0.95
C ASN A 61 13.20 32.44 -0.55
N SER A 62 14.18 32.29 -1.45
CA SER A 62 13.89 31.96 -2.84
C SER A 62 13.09 30.64 -2.89
N ARG A 63 12.07 30.54 -3.75
CA ARG A 63 11.26 29.31 -3.84
C ARG A 63 12.12 28.07 -4.09
N LYS A 64 13.16 28.23 -4.91
CA LYS A 64 14.08 27.14 -5.26
C LYS A 64 14.90 26.66 -4.06
N GLU A 65 15.39 27.54 -3.20
CA GLU A 65 16.15 27.08 -2.01
C GLU A 65 15.21 26.66 -0.89
N PHE A 66 14.07 27.34 -0.75
CA PHE A 66 13.03 27.01 0.22
C PHE A 66 12.49 25.58 0.02
N TYR A 67 12.14 25.18 -1.21
CA TYR A 67 11.65 23.82 -1.49
C TYR A 67 12.75 22.78 -1.30
N TRP A 68 13.97 23.07 -1.75
CA TRP A 68 15.10 22.16 -1.60
C TRP A 68 15.38 21.84 -0.14
N ASP A 69 15.48 22.85 0.72
CA ASP A 69 15.76 22.68 2.14
C ASP A 69 14.67 21.86 2.85
N LEU A 70 13.41 22.08 2.49
CA LEU A 70 12.30 21.32 3.06
C LEU A 70 12.38 19.84 2.66
N ILE A 71 12.65 19.54 1.38
CA ILE A 71 12.80 18.16 0.92
C ILE A 71 14.01 17.50 1.62
N GLN A 72 15.14 18.21 1.72
CA GLN A 72 16.35 17.69 2.38
C GLN A 72 16.19 17.52 3.89
N GLY A 73 15.32 18.30 4.53
CA GLY A 73 14.98 18.15 5.95
C GLY A 73 14.27 16.83 6.28
N LEU A 74 13.66 16.17 5.29
CA LEU A 74 12.94 14.92 5.49
C LEU A 74 13.88 13.70 5.47
N PRO A 75 13.59 12.65 6.27
CA PRO A 75 14.20 11.33 6.10
C PRO A 75 14.00 10.81 4.68
N GLU A 76 14.95 10.03 4.18
CA GLU A 76 14.94 9.55 2.78
C GLU A 76 13.64 8.83 2.39
N ALA A 77 13.12 7.99 3.29
CA ALA A 77 11.83 7.31 3.09
C ALA A 77 10.65 8.28 2.85
N GLN A 78 10.64 9.43 3.56
CA GLN A 78 9.63 10.47 3.39
C GLN A 78 9.86 11.28 2.12
N ARG A 79 11.11 11.47 1.67
CA ARG A 79 11.41 12.09 0.37
C ARG A 79 10.77 11.29 -0.76
N PHE A 80 10.91 9.97 -0.76
CA PHE A 80 10.23 9.12 -1.74
C PHE A 80 8.70 9.32 -1.74
N GLN A 81 8.06 9.40 -0.58
CA GLN A 81 6.61 9.68 -0.50
C GLN A 81 6.25 11.04 -1.08
N LEU A 82 7.04 12.05 -0.72
CA LEU A 82 6.78 13.42 -1.17
C LEU A 82 6.91 13.54 -2.69
N TYR A 83 7.89 12.88 -3.30
CA TYR A 83 8.01 12.81 -4.76
C TYR A 83 6.84 12.09 -5.43
N ARG A 84 6.19 11.11 -4.77
CA ARG A 84 4.94 10.51 -5.27
C ARG A 84 3.79 11.51 -5.29
N VAL A 85 3.64 12.31 -4.23
CA VAL A 85 2.62 13.38 -4.16
C VAL A 85 2.81 14.35 -5.31
N PHE A 86 4.05 14.76 -5.59
CA PHE A 86 4.34 15.64 -6.72
C PHE A 86 4.06 14.99 -8.07
N VAL A 87 4.50 13.75 -8.29
CA VAL A 87 4.23 13.03 -9.54
C VAL A 87 2.73 12.89 -9.79
N ASN A 88 1.95 12.53 -8.78
CA ASN A 88 0.49 12.42 -8.90
C ASN A 88 -0.20 13.77 -9.18
N HIS A 89 0.39 14.88 -8.72
CA HIS A 89 -0.10 16.22 -9.01
C HIS A 89 0.21 16.65 -10.46
N ILE A 90 1.39 16.26 -10.97
CA ILE A 90 1.88 16.65 -12.30
C ILE A 90 1.27 15.77 -13.41
N GLU A 91 1.17 14.46 -13.18
CA GLU A 91 0.78 13.45 -14.19
C GLU A 91 -0.52 13.74 -14.95
N PRO A 92 -1.61 14.24 -14.33
CA PRO A 92 -2.84 14.57 -15.06
C PRO A 92 -2.69 15.71 -16.07
N HIS A 93 -1.62 16.50 -15.98
CA HIS A 93 -1.43 17.73 -16.74
C HIS A 93 -0.16 17.71 -17.61
N ASP A 94 0.85 16.93 -17.21
CA ASP A 94 2.11 16.75 -17.94
C ASP A 94 2.71 15.37 -17.63
N LYS A 95 2.29 14.38 -18.42
CA LYS A 95 2.71 12.99 -18.25
C LYS A 95 4.22 12.82 -18.46
N ASP A 96 4.80 13.49 -19.45
CA ASP A 96 6.23 13.35 -19.78
C ASP A 96 7.12 13.90 -18.65
N ALA A 97 6.74 15.04 -18.06
CA ALA A 97 7.43 15.57 -16.89
C ALA A 97 7.32 14.64 -15.69
N ALA A 98 6.11 14.10 -15.44
CA ALA A 98 5.88 13.13 -14.36
C ALA A 98 6.71 11.84 -14.55
N ASP A 99 6.76 11.30 -15.77
CA ASP A 99 7.54 10.12 -16.13
C ASP A 99 9.03 10.37 -15.95
N ASN A 100 9.55 11.53 -16.35
CA ASN A 100 10.96 11.91 -16.15
C ASN A 100 11.34 11.94 -14.67
N ILE A 101 10.54 12.62 -13.83
CA ILE A 101 10.77 12.65 -12.38
C ILE A 101 10.68 11.23 -11.82
N ARG A 102 9.70 10.44 -12.28
CA ARG A 102 9.51 9.06 -11.83
C ARG A 102 10.71 8.18 -12.17
N ASN A 103 11.30 8.35 -13.34
CA ASN A 103 12.48 7.59 -13.78
C ASN A 103 13.71 7.89 -12.93
N ILE A 104 13.93 9.17 -12.59
CA ILE A 104 15.07 9.59 -11.76
C ILE A 104 14.93 9.08 -10.32
N VAL A 105 13.71 9.16 -9.76
CA VAL A 105 13.46 8.85 -8.36
C VAL A 105 13.22 7.35 -8.14
N PHE A 106 12.51 6.68 -9.03
CA PHE A 106 12.07 5.29 -8.85
C PHE A 106 12.67 4.30 -9.85
N GLY A 107 13.54 4.74 -10.77
CA GLY A 107 14.33 3.85 -11.63
C GLY A 107 13.62 3.27 -12.85
N GLY A 108 12.58 3.91 -13.37
CA GLY A 108 11.99 3.56 -14.68
C GLY A 108 10.95 2.43 -14.68
N GLY A 109 10.66 1.83 -13.52
CA GLY A 109 9.44 1.04 -13.33
C GLY A 109 8.28 1.95 -12.97
N TYR A 110 7.05 1.59 -13.37
CA TYR A 110 5.84 2.13 -12.72
C TYR A 110 6.09 2.11 -11.21
N ALA A 111 6.10 3.29 -10.60
CA ALA A 111 6.38 3.45 -9.19
C ALA A 111 5.23 2.81 -8.42
N VAL A 112 5.30 1.50 -8.23
CA VAL A 112 4.40 0.71 -7.38
C VAL A 112 4.29 1.47 -6.06
N PRO A 113 3.10 1.81 -5.54
CA PRO A 113 2.95 2.54 -4.31
C PRO A 113 3.79 1.90 -3.20
N THR A 114 4.94 2.49 -2.89
CA THR A 114 5.64 2.23 -1.64
C THR A 114 5.09 3.23 -0.65
N THR A 115 3.78 3.22 -0.39
CA THR A 115 3.40 3.47 1.00
C THR A 115 4.33 2.57 1.82
N VAL A 116 5.14 3.12 2.71
CA VAL A 116 5.58 2.35 3.87
C VAL A 116 4.32 2.17 4.70
N VAL A 117 3.39 1.37 4.16
CA VAL A 117 2.62 0.49 4.98
C VAL A 117 3.71 -0.28 5.70
N PRO A 118 3.83 -0.19 7.03
CA PRO A 118 4.59 -1.20 7.75
C PRO A 118 4.27 -2.53 7.10
N VAL A 119 5.25 -3.39 6.84
CA VAL A 119 4.98 -4.70 6.20
C VAL A 119 3.83 -5.43 6.94
N ASP A 120 3.59 -5.03 8.19
CA ASP A 120 2.59 -5.47 9.15
C ASP A 120 1.24 -4.71 9.14
N LEU A 121 1.02 -3.63 8.39
CA LEU A 121 -0.20 -2.80 8.46
C LEU A 121 -1.19 -3.13 7.33
N TRP A 122 -1.94 -4.21 7.47
CA TRP A 122 -3.09 -4.41 6.59
C TRP A 122 -4.17 -3.36 6.86
N ASN A 123 -4.73 -2.82 5.78
CA ASN A 123 -5.84 -1.87 5.82
C ASN A 123 -6.81 -2.15 4.67
N SER A 124 -7.94 -1.46 4.67
CA SER A 124 -8.98 -1.59 3.65
C SER A 124 -8.47 -1.32 2.23
N GLN A 125 -7.53 -0.38 2.06
CA GLN A 125 -6.93 -0.10 0.75
C GLN A 125 -6.10 -1.27 0.22
N LYS A 126 -5.26 -1.87 1.07
CA LYS A 126 -4.43 -3.02 0.68
C LYS A 126 -5.29 -4.24 0.34
N LEU A 127 -6.36 -4.48 1.11
CA LEU A 127 -7.37 -5.50 0.80
C LEU A 127 -8.04 -5.24 -0.56
N ASN A 128 -8.54 -4.02 -0.79
CA ASN A 128 -9.19 -3.66 -2.05
C ASN A 128 -8.24 -3.80 -3.25
N ASN A 129 -6.96 -3.45 -3.10
CA ASN A 129 -5.98 -3.65 -4.16
C ASN A 129 -5.78 -5.15 -4.46
N SER A 130 -5.63 -5.99 -3.43
CA SER A 130 -5.54 -7.45 -3.64
C SER A 130 -6.80 -8.04 -4.28
N LEU A 131 -7.98 -7.56 -3.90
CA LEU A 131 -9.25 -7.99 -4.52
C LEU A 131 -9.32 -7.57 -5.99
N ASN A 132 -8.90 -6.35 -6.32
CA ASN A 132 -8.82 -5.90 -7.71
C ASN A 132 -7.87 -6.78 -8.53
N ASP A 133 -6.72 -7.18 -8.00
CA ASP A 133 -5.79 -8.08 -8.70
C ASP A 133 -6.42 -9.45 -8.97
N ILE A 134 -7.22 -9.96 -8.01
CA ILE A 134 -7.98 -11.20 -8.18
C ILE A 134 -9.05 -11.03 -9.26
N ASP A 135 -9.82 -9.93 -9.23
CA ASP A 135 -10.86 -9.63 -10.20
C ASP A 135 -10.29 -9.55 -11.63
N HIS A 136 -9.16 -8.84 -11.83
CA HIS A 136 -8.48 -8.80 -13.13
C HIS A 136 -8.01 -10.18 -13.60
N ALA A 137 -7.58 -11.05 -12.69
CA ALA A 137 -7.19 -12.41 -13.05
C ALA A 137 -8.41 -13.25 -13.48
N ILE A 138 -9.58 -13.06 -12.85
CA ILE A 138 -10.83 -13.74 -13.23
C ILE A 138 -11.32 -13.23 -14.59
N ASP A 139 -11.31 -11.92 -14.82
CA ASP A 139 -11.74 -11.30 -16.07
C ASP A 139 -10.85 -11.72 -17.25
N ALA A 140 -9.56 -11.97 -16.99
CA ALA A 140 -8.62 -12.51 -17.96
C ALA A 140 -8.67 -14.04 -18.09
N HIS A 141 -9.65 -14.72 -17.49
CA HIS A 141 -9.80 -16.19 -17.46
C HIS A 141 -8.61 -16.94 -16.84
N HIS A 142 -7.77 -16.26 -16.05
CA HIS A 142 -6.64 -16.85 -15.33
C HIS A 142 -7.07 -17.37 -13.93
N TYR A 143 -7.97 -18.36 -13.88
CA TYR A 143 -8.61 -18.81 -12.64
C TYR A 143 -7.64 -19.43 -11.60
N ASN A 144 -6.61 -20.14 -12.06
CA ASN A 144 -5.56 -20.65 -11.18
C ASN A 144 -4.77 -19.49 -10.53
N ARG A 145 -4.47 -18.44 -11.31
CA ARG A 145 -3.82 -17.22 -10.80
C ARG A 145 -4.73 -16.51 -9.79
N ALA A 146 -6.02 -16.38 -10.06
CA ALA A 146 -6.99 -15.78 -9.13
C ALA A 146 -7.02 -16.52 -7.76
N THR A 147 -6.98 -17.84 -7.79
CA THR A 147 -6.93 -18.68 -6.57
C THR A 147 -5.61 -18.52 -5.82
N THR A 148 -4.48 -18.45 -6.54
CA THR A 148 -3.16 -18.20 -5.95
C THR A 148 -3.06 -16.80 -5.32
N LEU A 149 -3.65 -15.80 -5.96
CA LEU A 149 -3.75 -14.44 -5.41
C LEU A 149 -4.62 -14.41 -4.14
N SER A 150 -5.75 -15.15 -4.13
CA SER A 150 -6.60 -15.32 -2.95
C SER A 150 -5.85 -15.94 -1.76
N TYR A 151 -5.10 -17.03 -2.02
CA TYR A 151 -4.22 -17.65 -1.03
C TYR A 151 -3.20 -16.64 -0.48
N THR A 152 -2.52 -15.92 -1.37
CA THR A 152 -1.45 -14.97 -1.02
C THR A 152 -1.98 -13.80 -0.19
N CYS A 153 -3.18 -13.31 -0.53
CA CYS A 153 -3.88 -12.26 0.21
C CYS A 153 -4.15 -12.70 1.65
N LEU A 154 -4.78 -13.87 1.85
CA LEU A 154 -5.06 -14.39 3.19
C LEU A 154 -3.80 -14.69 3.98
N GLU A 155 -2.78 -15.26 3.35
CA GLU A 155 -1.51 -15.55 4.02
C GLU A 155 -0.85 -14.26 4.53
N GLY A 156 -0.80 -13.23 3.68
CA GLY A 156 -0.26 -11.93 4.06
C GLY A 156 -1.05 -11.30 5.20
N LEU A 157 -2.38 -11.40 5.18
CA LEU A 157 -3.26 -10.83 6.19
C LEU A 157 -3.11 -11.54 7.54
N TYR A 158 -3.10 -12.87 7.55
CA TYR A 158 -2.88 -13.62 8.78
C TYR A 158 -1.48 -13.41 9.37
N LYS A 159 -0.42 -13.35 8.53
CA LYS A 159 0.94 -13.05 9.01
C LYS A 159 0.99 -11.71 9.73
N ALA A 160 0.37 -10.68 9.18
CA ALA A 160 0.32 -9.37 9.79
C ALA A 160 -0.46 -9.36 11.11
N TYR A 161 -1.61 -10.02 11.16
CA TYR A 161 -2.37 -10.19 12.39
C TYR A 161 -1.53 -10.87 13.48
N VAL A 162 -0.90 -12.01 13.15
CA VAL A 162 -0.09 -12.79 14.10
C VAL A 162 1.10 -11.98 14.60
N ARG A 163 1.80 -11.24 13.74
CA ARG A 163 2.91 -10.38 14.18
C ARG A 163 2.48 -9.29 15.15
N THR A 164 1.28 -8.74 14.97
CA THR A 164 0.75 -7.65 15.78
C THR A 164 0.17 -8.14 17.10
N HIS A 165 -0.61 -9.22 17.07
CA HIS A 165 -1.42 -9.66 18.21
C HIS A 165 -0.89 -10.91 18.92
N VAL A 166 -0.10 -11.75 18.24
CA VAL A 166 0.46 -13.01 18.77
C VAL A 166 1.95 -13.17 18.36
N PRO A 167 2.83 -12.22 18.74
CA PRO A 167 4.21 -12.17 18.25
C PRO A 167 5.04 -13.43 18.57
N SER A 168 4.66 -14.17 19.61
CA SER A 168 5.29 -15.46 19.95
C SER A 168 5.15 -16.52 18.86
N GLN A 169 4.20 -16.36 17.94
CA GLN A 169 3.95 -17.28 16.81
C GLN A 169 4.29 -16.65 15.45
N ALA A 170 5.03 -15.54 15.42
CA ALA A 170 5.38 -14.83 14.18
C ALA A 170 6.23 -15.65 13.18
N ALA A 171 6.85 -16.75 13.62
CA ALA A 171 7.61 -17.66 12.77
C ALA A 171 6.74 -18.54 11.86
N LEU A 172 5.43 -18.60 12.08
CA LEU A 172 4.52 -19.39 11.24
C LEU A 172 4.47 -18.84 9.81
N SER A 173 4.66 -19.74 8.84
CA SER A 173 4.61 -19.41 7.42
C SER A 173 3.33 -19.88 6.74
N ASP A 174 2.80 -21.02 7.19
CA ASP A 174 1.78 -21.78 6.45
C ASP A 174 0.37 -21.26 6.75
N LEU A 175 -0.45 -21.19 5.70
CA LEU A 175 -1.77 -20.56 5.76
C LEU A 175 -2.70 -21.17 6.81
N MET A 176 -2.76 -22.50 6.91
CA MET A 176 -3.67 -23.17 7.85
C MET A 176 -3.24 -23.03 9.33
N PRO A 177 -1.96 -23.24 9.69
CA PRO A 177 -1.46 -22.90 11.02
C PRO A 177 -1.71 -21.44 11.41
N LEU A 178 -1.44 -20.50 10.49
CA LEU A 178 -1.71 -19.08 10.71
C LEU A 178 -3.20 -18.81 11.00
N CYS A 179 -4.09 -19.37 10.17
CA CYS A 179 -5.54 -19.23 10.34
C CYS A 179 -6.01 -19.73 11.72
N LYS A 180 -5.48 -20.88 12.18
CA LYS A 180 -5.84 -21.45 13.48
C LYS A 180 -5.50 -20.49 14.63
N VAL A 181 -4.29 -19.92 14.62
CA VAL A 181 -3.83 -18.96 15.64
C VAL A 181 -4.72 -17.73 15.65
N VAL A 182 -5.03 -17.19 14.48
CA VAL A 182 -5.88 -16.00 14.32
C VAL A 182 -7.29 -16.28 14.84
N LYS A 183 -7.88 -17.41 14.45
CA LYS A 183 -9.21 -17.86 14.90
C LYS A 183 -9.27 -18.01 16.42
N ASP A 184 -8.27 -18.63 17.03
CA ASP A 184 -8.23 -18.84 18.48
C ASP A 184 -8.05 -17.52 19.24
N ASP A 185 -7.24 -16.59 18.71
CA ASP A 185 -7.05 -15.28 19.31
C ASP A 185 -8.31 -14.39 19.23
N ILE A 186 -8.96 -14.33 18.06
CA ILE A 186 -10.22 -13.61 17.87
C ILE A 186 -11.32 -14.18 18.76
N SER A 187 -11.43 -15.52 18.83
CA SER A 187 -12.39 -16.18 19.72
C SER A 187 -12.18 -15.73 21.17
N ARG A 188 -10.93 -15.71 21.64
CA ARG A 188 -10.60 -15.25 23.00
C ARG A 188 -10.98 -13.79 23.22
N LYS A 189 -10.65 -12.89 22.28
CA LYS A 189 -10.99 -11.46 22.34
C LYS A 189 -12.51 -11.24 22.41
N LEU A 190 -13.29 -11.96 21.60
CA LEU A 190 -14.75 -11.86 21.59
C LEU A 190 -15.39 -12.45 22.85
N GLN A 191 -14.88 -13.58 23.36
CA GLN A 191 -15.36 -14.17 24.63
C GLN A 191 -15.25 -13.18 25.80
N LEU A 192 -14.21 -12.35 25.83
CA LEU A 192 -14.03 -11.31 26.86
C LEU A 192 -15.07 -10.18 26.77
N GLN A 193 -15.66 -9.95 25.59
CA GLN A 193 -16.68 -8.92 25.37
C GLN A 193 -18.11 -9.42 25.59
N GLY A 194 -18.31 -10.74 25.65
CA GLY A 194 -19.60 -11.39 25.93
C GLY A 194 -19.96 -12.50 24.93
N PRO A 195 -21.21 -12.98 24.97
CA PRO A 195 -21.69 -13.97 24.01
C PRO A 195 -21.63 -13.44 22.57
N PHE A 196 -21.14 -14.27 21.65
CA PHE A 196 -21.04 -13.93 20.23
C PHE A 196 -21.33 -15.18 19.38
N PRO A 197 -21.67 -15.02 18.08
CA PRO A 197 -21.94 -16.14 17.18
C PRO A 197 -20.63 -16.89 16.84
N VAL A 198 -20.29 -17.89 17.67
CA VAL A 198 -19.03 -18.66 17.58
C VAL A 198 -18.84 -19.32 16.21
N GLU A 199 -19.93 -19.77 15.57
CA GLU A 199 -19.85 -20.45 14.27
C GLU A 199 -19.31 -19.57 13.13
N ILE A 200 -19.48 -18.25 13.22
CA ILE A 200 -18.88 -17.32 12.24
C ILE A 200 -17.35 -17.42 12.30
N VAL A 201 -16.79 -17.51 13.50
CA VAL A 201 -15.34 -17.61 13.71
C VAL A 201 -14.85 -19.03 13.44
N ASN A 202 -15.64 -20.05 13.78
CA ASN A 202 -15.33 -21.46 13.47
C ASN A 202 -15.38 -21.77 11.96
N ALA A 203 -16.08 -20.97 11.16
CA ALA A 203 -16.09 -21.14 9.71
C ALA A 203 -14.76 -20.76 9.06
N MET A 204 -13.95 -19.88 9.67
CA MET A 204 -12.73 -19.35 9.07
C MET A 204 -11.73 -20.43 8.59
N PRO A 205 -11.41 -21.48 9.39
CA PRO A 205 -10.50 -22.53 8.93
C PRO A 205 -11.07 -23.33 7.76
N THR A 206 -12.36 -23.63 7.76
CA THR A 206 -13.02 -24.36 6.65
C THR A 206 -12.93 -23.58 5.35
N LEU A 207 -13.25 -22.28 5.39
CA LEU A 207 -13.20 -21.39 4.23
C LEU A 207 -11.76 -21.19 3.72
N THR A 208 -10.81 -21.02 4.65
CA THR A 208 -9.38 -20.91 4.32
C THR A 208 -8.86 -22.19 3.68
N ASN A 209 -9.27 -23.36 4.22
CA ASN A 209 -8.87 -24.67 3.71
C ASN A 209 -9.42 -24.93 2.30
N ALA A 210 -10.63 -24.44 1.99
CA ALA A 210 -11.17 -24.51 0.63
C ALA A 210 -10.23 -23.80 -0.36
N ILE A 211 -9.83 -22.56 -0.07
CA ILE A 211 -8.89 -21.79 -0.91
C ILE A 211 -7.52 -22.48 -1.01
N ALA A 212 -7.00 -22.97 0.12
CA ALA A 212 -5.69 -23.63 0.19
C ALA A 212 -5.62 -24.87 -0.71
N ASN A 213 -6.64 -25.72 -0.68
CA ASN A 213 -6.67 -26.96 -1.46
C ASN A 213 -7.07 -26.70 -2.92
N SER A 214 -7.92 -25.69 -3.19
CA SER A 214 -8.26 -25.29 -4.55
C SER A 214 -7.02 -24.91 -5.37
N ARG A 215 -6.00 -24.28 -4.76
CA ARG A 215 -4.72 -23.96 -5.42
C ARG A 215 -4.06 -25.18 -6.07
N ASN A 216 -4.20 -26.37 -5.46
CA ASN A 216 -3.61 -27.61 -5.95
C ASN A 216 -4.56 -28.40 -6.88
N GLY A 217 -5.85 -28.04 -6.91
CA GLY A 217 -6.91 -28.73 -7.66
C GLY A 217 -7.19 -28.19 -9.07
N PHE A 218 -6.74 -26.97 -9.40
CA PHE A 218 -6.84 -26.38 -10.74
C PHE A 218 -5.83 -26.98 -11.75
N SER A 219 -5.57 -28.28 -11.67
CA SER A 219 -4.87 -29.03 -12.71
C SER A 219 -5.76 -29.09 -13.96
N GLU A 220 -5.22 -28.62 -15.09
CA GLU A 220 -5.93 -28.23 -16.33
C GLU A 220 -6.79 -29.31 -17.01
N SER A 221 -6.86 -30.54 -16.49
CA SER A 221 -7.41 -31.69 -17.22
C SER A 221 -8.83 -32.14 -16.84
N HIS A 222 -9.51 -31.54 -15.84
CA HIS A 222 -10.77 -32.10 -15.31
C HIS A 222 -11.99 -31.16 -15.19
N PHE A 223 -11.84 -29.85 -15.42
CA PHE A 223 -12.92 -28.88 -15.20
C PHE A 223 -13.18 -28.03 -16.43
N GLY A 224 -14.45 -27.89 -16.83
CA GLY A 224 -14.84 -26.92 -17.87
C GLY A 224 -14.72 -25.48 -17.36
N ASP A 225 -14.44 -24.54 -18.27
CA ASP A 225 -14.12 -23.13 -17.97
C ASP A 225 -15.13 -22.44 -17.04
N ASP A 226 -16.44 -22.74 -17.17
CA ASP A 226 -17.48 -22.14 -16.32
C ASP A 226 -17.36 -22.53 -14.85
N SER A 227 -17.03 -23.79 -14.58
CA SER A 227 -16.85 -24.26 -13.20
C SER A 227 -15.62 -23.64 -12.54
N GLN A 228 -14.55 -23.44 -13.31
CA GLN A 228 -13.34 -22.79 -12.83
C GLN A 228 -13.60 -21.31 -12.50
N ARG A 229 -14.39 -20.64 -13.33
CA ARG A 229 -14.82 -19.25 -13.11
C ARG A 229 -15.62 -19.10 -11.83
N TRP A 230 -16.64 -19.93 -11.61
CA TRP A 230 -17.48 -19.84 -10.41
C TRP A 230 -16.68 -20.10 -9.13
N LEU A 231 -15.77 -21.07 -9.15
CA LEU A 231 -14.91 -21.38 -8.02
C LEU A 231 -13.92 -20.24 -7.73
N ALA A 232 -13.37 -19.59 -8.76
CA ALA A 232 -12.48 -18.43 -8.59
C ALA A 232 -13.23 -17.22 -8.01
N LEU A 233 -14.44 -16.93 -8.50
CA LEU A 233 -15.32 -15.90 -7.95
C LEU A 233 -15.65 -16.18 -6.48
N PHE A 234 -15.99 -17.42 -6.15
CA PHE A 234 -16.26 -17.81 -4.78
C PHE A 234 -15.02 -17.63 -3.88
N ALA A 235 -13.83 -18.05 -4.32
CA ALA A 235 -12.58 -17.85 -3.58
C ALA A 235 -12.28 -16.35 -3.32
N ARG A 236 -12.56 -15.49 -4.29
CA ARG A 236 -12.46 -14.03 -4.17
C ARG A 236 -13.40 -13.49 -3.10
N ASP A 237 -14.66 -13.92 -3.09
CA ASP A 237 -15.66 -13.47 -2.12
C ASP A 237 -15.39 -13.96 -0.70
N LEU A 238 -14.89 -15.20 -0.56
CA LEU A 238 -14.40 -15.72 0.72
C LEU A 238 -13.22 -14.89 1.25
N THR A 239 -12.28 -14.53 0.37
CA THR A 239 -11.12 -13.70 0.70
C THR A 239 -11.56 -12.31 1.19
N ASN A 240 -12.53 -11.67 0.51
CA ASN A 240 -13.09 -10.39 0.94
C ASN A 240 -13.80 -10.50 2.29
N SER A 241 -14.59 -11.55 2.51
CA SER A 241 -15.37 -11.75 3.74
C SER A 241 -14.46 -11.94 4.95
N ILE A 242 -13.47 -12.84 4.86
CA ILE A 242 -12.46 -13.04 5.90
C ILE A 242 -11.63 -11.76 6.07
N GLY A 243 -11.24 -11.13 4.96
CA GLY A 243 -10.46 -9.91 4.95
C GLY A 243 -11.08 -8.79 5.77
N ARG A 244 -12.35 -8.49 5.50
CA ARG A 244 -13.10 -7.44 6.21
C ARG A 244 -13.31 -7.77 7.67
N LEU A 245 -13.57 -9.04 8.02
CA LEU A 245 -13.68 -9.44 9.42
C LEU A 245 -12.38 -9.12 10.16
N LEU A 246 -11.24 -9.54 9.64
CA LEU A 246 -9.93 -9.37 10.28
C LEU A 246 -9.52 -7.90 10.44
N LEU A 247 -9.86 -7.04 9.49
CA LEU A 247 -9.57 -5.61 9.58
C LEU A 247 -10.22 -4.94 10.80
N ASN A 248 -11.29 -5.50 11.37
CA ASN A 248 -11.88 -4.99 12.63
C ASN A 248 -11.06 -5.32 13.88
N PHE A 249 -10.10 -6.25 13.76
CA PHE A 249 -9.26 -6.71 14.87
C PHE A 249 -7.77 -6.39 14.66
N MET A 250 -7.42 -5.75 13.54
CA MET A 250 -6.07 -5.33 13.18
C MET A 250 -5.59 -4.18 14.06
#